data_AF-A0A1M7FGK8-F1
#
_entry.id   AF-A0A1M7FGK8-F1
#
_cell.length_a   1.000
_cell.length_b   1.000
_cell.length_c   1.000
_cell.angle_alpha   90.00
_cell.angle_beta   90.00
_cell.angle_gamma   90.00
#
_symmetry.space_group_name_H-M   'P 1'
#
loop_
_entity.id
_entity.type
_entity.pdbx_description
1 polymer ?
#
loop_
_entity_poly.entity_id
_entity_poly.type
_entity_poly.pdbx_seq_one_letter_code
_entity_poly.pdbx_strand_id
1 'polypeptide(L)'
;MTVRSFAFLLAAGFVAGCQTTAALREPDIVQTLQEAPPGAPPGTCWGKQVTPAIVETVTEQVMLQPAEIRADGTVTQPAIFKTETRQAILRERKATWFQTPCATEQTPDFIASLQRALKVRNLYRGPITGEMDARTRAAIRAYQKPEGLDSGILSLAAARKLGLVAVAPPDES
;
A
#
# COMPACT_ATOMS: atom_id res chain seq x y z
N MET A 1 -69.58 31.53 6.31
CA MET A 1 -70.39 30.75 5.34
C MET A 1 -69.45 29.84 4.55
N THR A 2 -69.54 28.53 4.82
CA THR A 2 -69.34 27.34 3.93
C THR A 2 -68.06 27.24 3.08
N VAL A 3 -67.27 26.15 3.07
CA VAL A 3 -67.65 24.76 2.74
C VAL A 3 -66.61 23.73 3.30
N ARG A 4 -67.12 22.54 3.63
CA ARG A 4 -66.47 21.28 4.07
C ARG A 4 -65.59 20.63 2.98
N SER A 5 -64.63 19.77 3.37
CA SER A 5 -64.37 18.53 2.61
C SER A 5 -63.72 17.42 3.46
N PHE A 6 -64.28 16.23 3.29
CA PHE A 6 -64.00 14.93 3.91
C PHE A 6 -62.87 14.20 3.16
N ALA A 7 -62.06 13.39 3.85
CA ALA A 7 -61.52 12.13 3.30
C ALA A 7 -61.02 11.21 4.42
N PHE A 8 -61.83 10.20 4.74
CA PHE A 8 -61.41 8.98 5.43
C PHE A 8 -60.72 8.08 4.39
N LEU A 9 -59.55 7.51 4.69
CA LEU A 9 -59.01 6.37 3.95
C LEU A 9 -58.28 5.42 4.92
N LEU A 10 -58.94 4.28 5.17
CA LEU A 10 -58.37 3.06 5.73
C LEU A 10 -57.36 2.46 4.75
N ALA A 11 -56.21 1.99 5.25
CA ALA A 11 -55.40 1.00 4.56
C ALA A 11 -54.81 0.01 5.58
N ALA A 12 -55.20 -1.26 5.42
CA ALA A 12 -54.71 -2.43 6.16
C ALA A 12 -53.61 -3.16 5.38
N GLY A 13 -52.79 -3.94 6.09
CA GLY A 13 -51.80 -4.89 5.54
C GLY A 13 -50.37 -4.35 5.58
N PHE A 14 -49.33 -5.07 5.99
CA PHE A 14 -49.08 -6.51 5.89
C PHE A 14 -48.12 -6.97 7.00
N VAL A 15 -48.36 -8.16 7.56
CA VAL A 15 -47.38 -8.87 8.40
C VAL A 15 -46.38 -9.57 7.47
N ALA A 16 -45.09 -9.31 7.64
CA ALA A 16 -44.01 -10.13 7.09
C ALA A 16 -42.93 -10.31 8.17
N GLY A 17 -42.91 -11.50 8.77
CA GLY A 17 -41.86 -11.95 9.68
C GLY A 17 -40.89 -12.91 8.97
N CYS A 18 -39.62 -12.86 9.43
CA CYS A 18 -38.54 -13.85 9.30
C CYS A 18 -37.99 -14.10 7.86
N GLN A 19 -36.69 -14.07 7.55
CA GLN A 19 -35.55 -14.67 8.26
C GLN A 19 -34.20 -14.01 7.91
N THR A 20 -33.37 -13.86 8.94
CA THR A 20 -31.91 -14.07 9.02
C THR A 20 -31.06 -13.93 7.74
N THR A 21 -30.45 -12.75 7.57
CA THR A 21 -29.10 -12.69 7.00
C THR A 21 -28.11 -12.67 8.15
N ALA A 22 -27.60 -13.86 8.51
CA ALA A 22 -26.37 -13.93 9.27
C ALA A 22 -25.28 -13.31 8.40
N ALA A 23 -24.98 -12.04 8.64
CA ALA A 23 -23.85 -11.38 8.03
C ALA A 23 -22.60 -12.21 8.36
N LEU A 24 -22.00 -12.82 7.33
CA LEU A 24 -20.63 -13.29 7.41
C LEU A 24 -19.82 -12.07 7.85
N ARG A 25 -19.39 -12.05 9.12
CA ARG A 25 -18.37 -11.09 9.56
C ARG A 25 -17.13 -11.42 8.75
N GLU A 26 -16.87 -10.64 7.70
CA GLU A 26 -15.53 -10.52 7.16
C GLU A 26 -14.60 -10.29 8.36
N PRO A 27 -13.47 -11.01 8.47
CA PRO A 27 -12.52 -10.72 9.52
C PRO A 27 -12.17 -9.25 9.34
N ASP A 28 -12.38 -8.48 10.41
CA ASP A 28 -12.00 -7.08 10.48
C ASP A 28 -10.49 -7.05 10.31
N ILE A 29 -10.04 -6.90 9.05
CA ILE A 29 -8.64 -6.66 8.74
C ILE A 29 -8.40 -5.25 9.24
N VAL A 30 -8.09 -5.16 10.54
CA VAL A 30 -7.61 -3.96 11.20
C VAL A 30 -6.31 -3.59 10.48
N GLN A 31 -6.43 -2.80 9.40
CA GLN A 31 -5.30 -2.10 8.82
C GLN A 31 -4.85 -1.14 9.89
N THR A 32 -3.92 -1.58 10.73
CA THR A 32 -3.38 -0.75 11.79
C THR A 32 -2.80 0.48 11.11
N LEU A 33 -3.46 1.61 11.29
CA LEU A 33 -3.02 2.95 10.92
C LEU A 33 -1.85 3.35 11.83
N GLN A 34 -0.85 2.47 11.96
CA GLN A 34 0.37 2.77 12.70
C GLN A 34 1.01 3.99 12.04
N GLU A 35 1.22 5.02 12.85
CA GLU A 35 1.87 6.26 12.42
C GLU A 35 3.40 6.14 12.51
N ALA A 36 3.90 5.21 13.33
CA ALA A 36 5.31 4.94 13.54
C ALA A 36 5.59 3.44 13.75
N PRO A 37 6.84 2.98 13.53
CA PRO A 37 7.24 1.61 13.86
C PRO A 37 7.20 1.36 15.38
N PRO A 38 7.02 0.10 15.82
CA PRO A 38 7.13 -0.27 17.23
C PRO A 38 8.47 0.18 17.82
N GLY A 39 8.43 0.83 18.99
CA GLY A 39 9.64 1.32 19.68
C GLY A 39 10.24 2.62 19.12
N ALA A 40 9.51 3.35 18.27
CA ALA A 40 9.95 4.65 17.78
C ALA A 40 10.23 5.63 18.95
N PRO A 41 11.39 6.34 18.95
CA PRO A 41 11.67 7.35 19.97
C PRO A 41 10.63 8.47 19.99
N PRO A 42 10.30 9.04 21.17
CA PRO A 42 9.36 10.15 21.26
C PRO A 42 9.87 11.36 20.47
N GLY A 43 8.93 12.12 19.89
CA GLY A 43 9.25 13.32 19.08
C GLY A 43 9.79 13.02 17.68
N THR A 44 9.85 11.75 17.26
CA THR A 44 10.25 11.39 15.88
C THR A 44 9.04 11.16 14.99
N CYS A 45 9.11 11.63 13.76
CA CYS A 45 8.06 11.44 12.76
C CYS A 45 8.47 10.41 11.70
N TRP A 46 7.52 9.59 11.26
CA TRP A 46 7.80 8.43 10.43
C TRP A 46 6.92 8.38 9.18
N GLY A 47 7.52 7.95 8.08
CA GLY A 47 6.85 7.56 6.85
C GLY A 47 6.93 6.05 6.63
N LYS A 48 6.01 5.53 5.82
CA LYS A 48 5.93 4.11 5.47
C LYS A 48 5.91 3.93 3.96
N GLN A 49 6.82 3.13 3.43
CA GLN A 49 6.74 2.59 2.08
C GLN A 49 6.20 1.17 2.16
N VAL A 50 5.10 0.87 1.46
CA VAL A 50 4.59 -0.49 1.33
C VAL A 50 4.96 -1.03 -0.04
N THR A 51 5.77 -2.07 -0.06
CA THR A 51 6.02 -2.89 -1.25
C THR A 51 4.94 -3.97 -1.31
N PRO A 52 4.12 -4.03 -2.36
CA PRO A 52 3.03 -5.01 -2.45
C PRO A 52 3.56 -6.43 -2.66
N ALA A 53 2.75 -7.40 -2.23
CA ALA A 53 3.00 -8.79 -2.56
C ALA A 53 2.83 -9.04 -4.06
N ILE A 54 3.59 -9.98 -4.61
CA ILE A 54 3.36 -10.54 -5.94
C ILE A 54 2.87 -11.98 -5.73
N VAL A 55 1.66 -12.25 -6.19
CA VAL A 55 1.05 -13.58 -6.19
C VAL A 55 0.85 -14.03 -7.63
N GLU A 56 1.17 -15.29 -7.91
CA GLU A 56 0.98 -15.90 -9.22
C GLU A 56 0.14 -17.18 -9.08
N THR A 57 -0.70 -17.44 -10.07
CA THR A 57 -1.41 -18.72 -10.19
C THR A 57 -0.53 -19.68 -10.97
N VAL A 58 0.02 -20.68 -10.29
CA VAL A 58 0.91 -21.68 -10.89
C VAL A 58 0.11 -22.94 -11.17
N THR A 59 0.20 -23.44 -12.40
CA THR A 59 -0.36 -24.72 -12.81
C THR A 59 0.79 -25.70 -13.08
N GLU A 60 0.82 -26.80 -12.33
CA GLU A 60 1.86 -27.82 -12.39
C GLU A 60 1.25 -29.16 -12.81
N GLN A 61 1.97 -29.94 -13.62
CA GLN A 61 1.62 -31.34 -13.91
C GLN A 61 2.41 -32.25 -12.96
N VAL A 62 1.74 -32.77 -11.94
CA VAL A 62 2.34 -33.70 -10.98
C VAL A 62 2.21 -35.11 -11.52
N MET A 63 3.33 -35.78 -11.79
CA MET A 63 3.33 -37.18 -12.18
C MET A 63 2.93 -38.03 -10.97
N LEU A 64 1.79 -38.70 -11.06
CA LEU A 64 1.31 -39.62 -10.04
C LEU A 64 1.94 -40.99 -10.19
N GLN A 65 2.16 -41.41 -11.44
CA GLN A 65 2.72 -42.71 -11.76
C GLN A 65 3.62 -42.60 -13.01
N PRO A 66 4.84 -43.15 -12.98
CA PRO A 66 5.70 -43.20 -14.16
C PRO A 66 5.19 -44.21 -15.18
N ALA A 67 5.66 -44.11 -16.42
CA ALA A 67 5.35 -45.09 -17.46
C ALA A 67 6.04 -46.43 -17.16
N GLU A 68 5.38 -47.53 -17.47
CA GLU A 68 5.98 -48.87 -17.45
C GLU A 68 6.56 -49.21 -18.82
N ILE A 69 7.81 -49.66 -18.83
CA ILE A 69 8.57 -49.93 -20.07
C ILE A 69 9.21 -51.32 -19.95
N ARG A 70 9.03 -52.16 -20.97
CA ARG A 70 9.67 -53.48 -21.06
C ARG A 70 11.15 -53.34 -21.45
N ALA A 71 11.95 -54.37 -21.22
CA ALA A 71 13.38 -54.40 -21.55
C ALA A 71 13.69 -54.17 -23.06
N ASP A 72 12.73 -54.38 -23.95
CA ASP A 72 12.82 -54.11 -25.39
C ASP A 72 12.51 -52.65 -25.77
N GLY A 73 12.20 -51.78 -24.79
CA GLY A 73 11.86 -50.37 -25.00
C GLY A 73 10.38 -50.11 -25.26
N THR A 74 9.53 -51.15 -25.29
CA THR A 74 8.08 -50.98 -25.51
C THR A 74 7.39 -50.44 -24.26
N VAL A 75 6.61 -49.37 -24.40
CA VAL A 75 5.78 -48.81 -23.31
C VAL A 75 4.53 -49.68 -23.11
N THR A 76 4.38 -50.27 -21.93
CA THR A 76 3.23 -51.11 -21.57
C THR A 76 2.12 -50.33 -20.89
N GLN A 77 2.47 -49.30 -20.12
CA GLN A 77 1.51 -48.36 -19.53
C GLN A 77 2.08 -46.94 -19.61
N PRO A 78 1.31 -45.94 -20.08
CA PRO A 78 1.76 -44.56 -20.09
C PRO A 78 1.81 -43.98 -18.67
N ALA A 79 2.59 -42.91 -18.48
CA ALA A 79 2.62 -42.18 -17.22
C ALA A 79 1.27 -41.50 -16.94
N ILE A 80 0.88 -41.46 -15.67
CA ILE A 80 -0.33 -40.78 -15.20
C ILE A 80 0.07 -39.47 -14.54
N PHE A 81 -0.55 -38.37 -14.96
CA PHE A 81 -0.32 -37.03 -14.42
C PHE A 81 -1.60 -36.44 -13.84
N LYS A 82 -1.44 -35.55 -12.87
CA LYS A 82 -2.48 -34.72 -12.30
C LYS A 82 -2.12 -33.27 -12.52
N THR A 83 -3.06 -32.50 -13.05
CA THR A 83 -2.94 -31.05 -13.10
C THR A 83 -3.31 -30.47 -11.74
N GLU A 84 -2.39 -29.72 -11.14
CA GLU A 84 -2.62 -29.00 -9.89
C GLU A 84 -2.46 -27.50 -10.13
N THR A 85 -3.43 -26.72 -9.68
CA THR A 85 -3.38 -25.25 -9.75
C THR A 85 -3.36 -24.70 -8.33
N ARG A 86 -2.38 -23.85 -8.03
CA ARG A 86 -2.22 -23.22 -6.70
C ARG A 86 -1.77 -21.77 -6.81
N GLN A 87 -2.08 -21.01 -5.76
CA GLN A 87 -1.53 -19.65 -5.60
C GLN A 87 -0.14 -19.74 -4.98
N ALA A 88 0.86 -19.20 -5.67
CA ALA A 88 2.22 -19.07 -5.17
C ALA A 88 2.50 -17.60 -4.84
N ILE A 89 2.90 -17.32 -3.59
CA ILE A 89 3.38 -15.99 -3.21
C ILE A 89 4.84 -15.89 -3.65
N LEU A 90 5.08 -15.23 -4.77
CA LEU A 90 6.44 -15.03 -5.31
C LEU A 90 7.23 -13.99 -4.52
N ARG A 91 6.52 -13.00 -3.97
CA ARG A 91 7.12 -11.98 -3.13
C ARG A 91 6.14 -11.53 -2.08
N GLU A 92 6.60 -11.53 -0.84
CA GLU A 92 5.82 -11.06 0.28
C GLU A 92 5.64 -9.54 0.28
N ARG A 93 4.52 -9.09 0.84
CA ARG A 93 4.29 -7.68 1.14
C ARG A 93 5.26 -7.25 2.23
N LYS A 94 5.98 -6.15 2.02
CA LYS A 94 6.91 -5.58 3.01
C LYS A 94 6.60 -4.12 3.28
N ALA A 95 6.54 -3.75 4.55
CA ALA A 95 6.50 -2.37 4.99
C ALA A 95 7.90 -1.91 5.42
N THR A 96 8.39 -0.83 4.82
CA THR A 96 9.66 -0.20 5.18
C THR A 96 9.36 1.14 5.86
N TRP A 97 9.77 1.27 7.11
CA TRP A 97 9.64 2.51 7.89
C TRP A 97 10.90 3.36 7.73
N PHE A 98 10.71 4.68 7.65
CA PHE A 98 11.80 5.65 7.61
C PHE A 98 11.39 6.93 8.30
N GLN A 99 12.35 7.64 8.91
CA GLN A 99 12.06 8.94 9.52
C GLN A 99 11.80 9.99 8.45
N THR A 100 10.94 10.95 8.76
CA THR A 100 10.61 12.13 7.95
C THR A 100 10.70 13.37 8.84
N PRO A 101 11.03 14.55 8.30
CA PRO A 101 10.78 15.81 9.01
C PRO A 101 9.33 15.86 9.49
N CYS A 102 9.14 16.35 10.71
CA CYS A 102 7.79 16.41 11.29
C CYS A 102 6.91 17.41 10.54
N ALA A 103 5.58 17.22 10.57
CA ALA A 103 4.66 18.09 9.86
C ALA A 103 4.79 19.57 10.28
N THR A 104 5.12 19.81 11.55
CA THR A 104 5.40 21.15 12.11
C THR A 104 6.65 21.81 11.53
N GLU A 105 7.63 21.03 11.10
CA GLU A 105 8.88 21.51 10.48
C GLU A 105 8.74 21.70 8.97
N GLN A 106 7.74 21.07 8.35
CA GLN A 106 7.44 21.17 6.92
C GLN A 106 6.65 22.43 6.60
N THR A 107 7.19 23.58 6.99
CA THR A 107 6.62 24.90 6.71
C THR A 107 6.63 25.23 5.21
N PRO A 108 5.85 26.22 4.75
CA PRO A 108 5.90 26.64 3.35
C PRO A 108 7.30 27.03 2.87
N ASP A 109 8.10 27.69 3.71
CA ASP A 109 9.49 28.06 3.38
C ASP A 109 10.41 26.84 3.27
N PHE A 110 10.23 25.84 4.13
CA PHE A 110 10.92 24.57 4.04
C PHE A 110 10.59 23.86 2.72
N ILE A 111 9.30 23.78 2.39
CA ILE A 111 8.83 23.14 1.16
C ILE A 111 9.30 23.93 -0.08
N ALA A 112 9.33 25.26 -0.03
CA ALA A 112 9.87 26.09 -1.10
C ALA A 112 11.36 25.82 -1.31
N SER A 113 12.13 25.63 -0.22
CA SER A 113 13.53 25.22 -0.28
C SER A 113 13.71 23.83 -0.89
N LEU A 114 12.85 22.88 -0.51
CA LEU A 114 12.81 21.54 -1.11
C LEU A 114 12.52 21.60 -2.62
N GLN A 115 11.50 22.35 -3.03
CA GLN A 115 11.15 22.52 -4.44
C GLN A 115 12.30 23.14 -5.24
N ARG A 116 13.01 24.14 -4.68
CA ARG A 116 14.24 24.71 -5.30
C ARG A 116 15.33 23.65 -5.45
N ALA A 117 15.60 22.90 -4.40
CA ALA A 117 16.64 21.86 -4.41
C ALA A 117 16.34 20.75 -5.44
N LEU A 118 15.07 20.35 -5.58
CA LEU A 118 14.62 19.39 -6.59
C LEU A 118 14.63 19.98 -8.00
N LYS A 119 14.34 21.27 -8.16
CA LYS A 119 14.36 21.97 -9.45
C LYS A 119 15.76 22.09 -10.02
N VAL A 120 16.77 22.42 -9.21
CA VAL A 120 18.19 22.44 -9.61
C VAL A 120 18.66 21.07 -10.11
N ARG A 121 18.08 19.99 -9.58
CA ARG A 121 18.35 18.61 -10.01
C ARG A 121 17.49 18.16 -11.19
N ASN A 122 16.72 19.06 -11.80
CA ASN A 122 15.79 18.79 -12.90
C ASN A 122 14.68 17.76 -12.56
N LEU A 123 14.36 17.57 -11.27
CA LEU A 123 13.32 16.65 -10.80
C LEU A 123 11.97 17.35 -10.59
N TYR A 124 11.98 18.68 -10.44
CA TYR A 124 10.77 19.49 -10.25
C TYR A 124 10.71 20.62 -11.30
N ARG A 125 9.64 20.65 -12.11
CA ARG A 125 9.48 21.63 -13.21
C ARG A 125 8.43 22.72 -12.92
N GLY A 126 7.80 22.70 -11.75
CA GLY A 126 6.74 23.63 -11.38
C GLY A 126 7.23 25.01 -10.88
N PRO A 127 6.30 25.93 -10.59
CA PRO A 127 6.59 27.12 -9.79
C PRO A 127 6.92 26.73 -8.35
N ILE A 128 7.67 27.57 -7.64
CA ILE A 128 7.98 27.34 -6.22
C ILE A 128 6.80 27.87 -5.41
N THR A 129 5.90 26.97 -4.99
CA THR A 129 4.66 27.32 -4.28
C THR A 129 4.79 27.22 -2.76
N GLY A 130 5.79 26.48 -2.25
CA GLY A 130 5.84 26.14 -0.83
C GLY A 130 4.77 25.14 -0.39
N GLU A 131 4.06 24.51 -1.33
CA GLU A 131 3.02 23.53 -1.03
C GLU A 131 3.50 22.12 -1.32
N MET A 132 3.20 21.19 -0.41
CA MET A 132 3.47 19.76 -0.59
C MET A 132 2.40 19.15 -1.52
N ASP A 133 2.40 19.56 -2.78
CA ASP A 133 1.44 19.12 -3.80
C ASP A 133 1.85 17.78 -4.45
N ALA A 134 1.00 17.27 -5.35
CA ALA A 134 1.25 16.02 -6.07
C ALA A 134 2.54 16.08 -6.90
N ARG A 135 2.87 17.24 -7.49
CA ARG A 135 4.09 17.44 -8.28
C ARG A 135 5.34 17.39 -7.39
N THR A 136 5.29 18.00 -6.21
CA THR A 136 6.37 17.99 -5.22
C THR A 136 6.60 16.57 -4.72
N ARG A 137 5.53 15.83 -4.38
CA ARG A 137 5.63 14.41 -3.99
C ARG A 137 6.18 13.52 -5.09
N ALA A 138 5.82 13.76 -6.36
CA ALA A 138 6.38 13.04 -7.49
C ALA A 138 7.89 13.31 -7.65
N ALA A 139 8.31 14.57 -7.49
CA ALA A 139 9.73 14.95 -7.53
C ALA A 139 10.53 14.34 -6.36
N ILE A 140 9.96 14.31 -5.15
CA ILE A 140 10.53 13.63 -3.97
C ILE A 140 10.72 12.14 -4.28
N ARG A 141 9.69 11.47 -4.82
CA ARG A 141 9.77 10.05 -5.21
C ARG A 141 10.87 9.81 -6.23
N ALA A 142 10.96 10.66 -7.26
CA ALA A 142 12.00 10.55 -8.27
C ALA A 142 13.41 10.73 -7.69
N TYR A 143 13.58 11.61 -6.70
CA TYR A 143 14.85 11.80 -5.99
C TYR A 143 15.25 10.59 -5.15
N GLN A 144 14.28 9.95 -4.47
CA GLN A 144 14.52 8.89 -3.50
C GLN A 144 14.57 7.49 -4.12
N LYS A 145 13.93 7.28 -5.26
CA LYS A 145 13.84 5.96 -5.91
C LYS A 145 15.21 5.34 -6.23
N PRO A 146 16.22 6.08 -6.76
CA PRO A 146 17.57 5.54 -6.97
C PRO A 146 18.27 5.10 -5.67
N GLU A 147 17.87 5.67 -4.53
CA GLU A 147 18.38 5.35 -3.19
C GLU A 147 17.61 4.18 -2.54
N GLY A 148 16.74 3.50 -3.31
CA GLY A 148 15.98 2.34 -2.85
C GLY A 148 14.67 2.68 -2.13
N LEU A 149 14.23 3.94 -2.14
CA LEU A 149 13.00 4.38 -1.47
C LEU A 149 11.98 4.94 -2.48
N ASP A 150 10.96 4.16 -2.81
CA ASP A 150 9.88 4.55 -3.74
C ASP A 150 8.71 5.20 -2.98
N SER A 151 8.95 6.39 -2.44
CA SER A 151 7.97 7.15 -1.66
C SER A 151 7.96 8.64 -2.01
N GLY A 152 6.77 9.25 -1.99
CA GLY A 152 6.60 10.71 -2.12
C GLY A 152 6.67 11.46 -0.78
N ILE A 153 6.89 10.76 0.33
CA ILE A 153 7.18 11.35 1.65
C ILE A 153 8.67 11.62 1.71
N LEU A 154 9.08 12.82 2.11
CA LEU A 154 10.48 13.20 2.22
C LEU A 154 11.12 12.48 3.42
N SER A 155 12.06 11.57 3.17
CA SER A 155 12.85 10.97 4.24
C SER A 155 13.80 12.00 4.86
N LEU A 156 14.08 11.85 6.16
CA LEU A 156 15.04 12.67 6.88
C LEU A 156 16.45 12.55 6.27
N ALA A 157 16.80 11.35 5.78
CA ALA A 157 18.04 11.11 5.06
C ALA A 157 18.12 11.93 3.75
N ALA A 158 17.05 11.94 2.95
CA ALA A 158 16.98 12.78 1.75
C ALA A 158 17.00 14.27 2.08
N ALA A 159 16.29 14.70 3.12
CA ALA A 159 16.28 16.09 3.58
C ALA A 159 17.69 16.56 3.96
N ARG A 160 18.46 15.73 4.68
CA ARG A 160 19.87 15.97 5.01
C ARG A 160 20.76 16.04 3.77
N LYS A 161 20.63 15.10 2.83
CA LYS A 161 21.38 15.10 1.54
C LYS A 161 21.08 16.33 0.68
N LEU A 162 19.87 16.89 0.80
CA LEU A 162 19.47 18.13 0.13
C LEU A 162 19.87 19.39 0.89
N GLY A 163 20.47 19.28 2.08
CA GLY A 163 20.86 20.41 2.92
C GLY A 163 19.70 21.12 3.62
N LEU A 164 18.54 20.48 3.73
CA LEU A 164 17.33 21.06 4.32
C LEU A 164 17.23 20.84 5.83
N VAL A 165 17.95 19.83 6.35
CA VAL A 165 17.99 19.49 7.77
C VAL A 165 19.44 19.31 8.17
N ALA A 166 19.82 19.90 9.31
CA ALA A 166 21.16 19.75 9.87
C ALA A 166 21.46 18.29 10.24
N VAL A 167 22.68 17.87 9.98
CA VAL A 167 23.24 16.63 10.52
C VAL A 167 23.95 17.03 11.82
N ALA A 168 23.48 16.53 12.97
CA ALA A 168 24.25 16.69 14.20
C ALA A 168 25.62 16.01 14.01
N PRO A 169 26.72 16.61 14.47
CA PRO A 169 28.01 15.94 14.47
C PRO A 169 27.89 14.62 15.26
N PRO A 170 28.58 13.55 14.85
CA PRO A 170 28.60 12.32 15.64
C PRO A 170 29.12 12.65 17.04
N ASP A 171 28.38 12.26 18.08
CA ASP A 171 28.88 12.29 19.44
C ASP A 171 30.08 11.34 19.50
N GLU A 172 31.30 11.88 19.63
CA GLU A 172 32.47 11.06 19.88
C GLU A 172 32.33 10.48 21.30
N SER A 173 32.08 9.17 21.38
CA SER A 173 32.09 8.37 22.62
C SER A 173 33.08 7.23 22.52
#